data_AF-A0A833EAE7-F1
#
_entry.id   AF-A0A833EAE7-F1
#
_cell.length_a   1.000
_cell.length_b   1.000
_cell.length_c   1.000
_cell.angle_alpha   90.00
_cell.angle_beta   90.00
_cell.angle_gamma   90.00
#
_symmetry.space_group_name_H-M   'P 1'
#
loop_
_entity.id
_entity.type
_entity.pdbx_description
1 polymer ?
#
loop_
_entity_poly.entity_id
_entity_poly.type
_entity_poly.pdbx_seq_one_letter_code
_entity_poly.pdbx_strand_id
1 'polypeptide(L)'
;MPTARLASIVVLIAATAILHVAYATSGPASDYNLIIVFMKPVDESTWSMKIMLEGVDVDIECIGVLRPNAYYVQTRGISSSIVVAPLYYILDSVCHSALSEIQLLATVHGNRSIRVVVSAPKGYIVRSSLDWRGYGPLGGPYTVDVVSFVKHYVFDGIVVANVSAYRVEDLGHTNITVVAAHGIGGEIVKYVVESVTVVRSALSRWLGPSPRAPVVVAIVGANEHYFQPPGSAHSLGGVVYLKIDSSQIDEISWLVHTVAHEAVHGWFNHGMLYGDFSFQEAAAEFLALKALHDTSPELYEKAASYLRIMLEAGEQYAVWMRVNAALWYAGVKACNEDLYMRAISILYNASLAGEHKKPVSLLDIARIMHSEAPFQCKGRLEAAMGKVFEAASRSVVDWPFIDTEVFRAENATSKKAGEYMVLSPQNATDTHSYVERAGYSSVAREAEGDTCTRAALVHSSNAGSNATASVVGGDTTYTPCLPSAHSAERVYVFALGLGAGLLAGFTLKGLYSRRK
;
A
#
# COMPACT_ATOMS: atom_id res chain seq x y z
N MET A 1 0.01 16.80 -55.78
CA MET A 1 0.96 15.83 -55.17
C MET A 1 1.31 16.28 -53.75
N PRO A 2 0.75 15.65 -52.68
CA PRO A 2 1.17 15.93 -51.30
C PRO A 2 1.63 14.69 -50.49
N THR A 3 1.48 13.47 -51.01
CA THR A 3 1.63 12.22 -50.24
C THR A 3 3.07 11.87 -49.84
N ALA A 4 4.07 12.23 -50.65
CA ALA A 4 5.47 11.88 -50.39
C ALA A 4 6.04 12.49 -49.10
N ARG A 5 5.61 13.70 -48.69
CA ARG A 5 6.13 14.38 -47.49
C ARG A 5 5.62 13.77 -46.18
N LEU A 6 4.41 13.18 -46.18
CA LEU A 6 3.85 12.53 -44.99
C LEU A 6 4.58 11.22 -44.67
N ALA A 7 4.86 10.39 -45.69
CA ALA A 7 5.61 9.15 -45.52
C ALA A 7 7.01 9.41 -44.92
N SER A 8 7.72 10.43 -45.40
CA SER A 8 9.06 10.79 -44.90
C SER A 8 9.07 11.22 -43.42
N ILE A 9 8.00 11.85 -42.93
CA ILE A 9 7.90 12.27 -41.51
C ILE A 9 7.60 11.07 -40.61
N VAL A 10 6.71 10.16 -41.04
CA VAL A 10 6.39 8.94 -40.27
C VAL A 10 7.61 8.03 -40.13
N VAL A 11 8.38 7.83 -41.21
CA VAL A 11 9.63 7.04 -41.17
C VAL A 11 10.66 7.68 -40.25
N LEU A 12 10.77 9.02 -40.21
CA LEU A 12 11.73 9.70 -39.34
C LEU A 12 11.38 9.58 -37.85
N ILE A 13 10.09 9.62 -37.49
CA ILE A 13 9.61 9.43 -36.11
C ILE A 13 9.81 7.97 -35.67
N ALA A 14 9.53 7.00 -36.53
CA ALA A 14 9.82 5.59 -36.25
C ALA A 14 11.34 5.35 -36.07
N ALA A 15 12.17 5.94 -36.92
CA ALA A 15 13.63 5.80 -36.83
C ALA A 15 14.21 6.42 -35.55
N THR A 16 13.68 7.54 -35.05
CA THR A 16 14.16 8.13 -33.78
C THR A 16 13.72 7.33 -32.55
N ALA A 17 12.57 6.65 -32.59
CA ALA A 17 12.18 5.69 -31.56
C ALA A 17 13.12 4.45 -31.57
N ILE A 18 13.38 3.89 -32.75
CA ILE A 18 14.28 2.72 -32.91
C ILE A 18 15.72 3.04 -32.49
N LEU A 19 16.25 4.24 -32.77
CA LEU A 19 17.59 4.62 -32.31
C LEU A 19 17.72 4.74 -30.79
N HIS A 20 16.66 5.17 -30.08
CA HIS A 20 16.68 5.19 -28.61
C HIS A 20 16.64 3.77 -28.04
N VAL A 21 15.87 2.85 -28.66
CA VAL A 21 15.88 1.42 -28.28
C VAL A 21 17.27 0.80 -28.52
N ALA A 22 17.91 1.09 -29.65
CA ALA A 22 19.26 0.58 -29.98
C ALA A 22 20.37 1.11 -29.06
N TYR A 23 20.20 2.29 -28.45
CA TYR A 23 21.11 2.76 -27.40
C TYR A 23 20.75 2.16 -26.02
N ALA A 24 19.46 1.92 -25.78
CA ALA A 24 18.96 1.30 -24.55
C ALA A 24 19.31 -0.19 -24.39
N THR A 25 19.89 -0.85 -25.40
CA THR A 25 20.42 -2.23 -25.32
C THR A 25 21.91 -2.31 -24.98
N SER A 26 22.67 -1.21 -24.96
CA SER A 26 24.06 -1.25 -24.46
C SER A 26 24.06 -1.49 -22.94
N GLY A 27 24.55 -2.63 -22.47
CA GLY A 27 24.53 -3.05 -21.07
C GLY A 27 25.06 -4.48 -20.91
N PRO A 28 25.11 -5.03 -19.68
CA PRO A 28 25.41 -6.45 -19.48
C PRO A 28 24.41 -7.31 -20.27
N ALA A 29 24.87 -8.44 -20.79
CA ALA A 29 24.01 -9.37 -21.51
C ALA A 29 22.92 -9.91 -20.57
N SER A 30 21.66 -9.80 -20.98
CA SER A 30 20.51 -10.35 -20.28
C SER A 30 19.85 -11.46 -21.09
N ASP A 31 19.28 -12.45 -20.40
CA ASP A 31 18.58 -13.57 -21.04
C ASP A 31 17.24 -13.14 -21.65
N TYR A 32 16.61 -12.15 -21.03
CA TYR A 32 15.34 -11.54 -21.42
C TYR A 32 15.39 -10.01 -21.37
N ASN A 33 14.54 -9.36 -22.16
CA ASN A 33 14.34 -7.92 -22.22
C ASN A 33 12.84 -7.62 -22.18
N LEU A 34 12.39 -6.89 -21.16
CA LEU A 34 11.05 -6.32 -21.08
C LEU A 34 11.15 -4.83 -21.45
N ILE A 35 10.63 -4.46 -22.61
CA ILE A 35 10.70 -3.11 -23.15
C ILE A 35 9.30 -2.50 -23.16
N ILE A 36 9.12 -1.42 -22.39
CA ILE A 36 7.85 -0.71 -22.22
C ILE A 36 7.99 0.70 -22.78
N VAL A 37 7.14 1.04 -23.74
CA VAL A 37 7.20 2.29 -24.50
C VAL A 37 5.89 3.05 -24.32
N PHE A 38 5.93 4.13 -23.56
CA PHE A 38 4.90 5.17 -23.60
C PHE A 38 5.07 5.96 -24.88
N MET A 39 4.13 5.83 -25.83
CA MET A 39 4.26 6.47 -27.14
C MET A 39 3.77 7.92 -27.12
N LYS A 40 2.56 8.14 -26.57
CA LYS A 40 1.93 9.46 -26.40
C LYS A 40 0.65 9.36 -25.56
N PRO A 41 0.21 10.46 -24.94
CA PRO A 41 -1.19 10.62 -24.53
C PRO A 41 -2.12 10.50 -25.74
N VAL A 42 -3.30 9.93 -25.51
CA VAL A 42 -4.43 9.86 -26.45
C VAL A 42 -5.48 10.91 -26.08
N ASP A 43 -5.74 11.06 -24.78
CA ASP A 43 -6.59 12.07 -24.15
C ASP A 43 -6.03 12.44 -22.76
N GLU A 44 -6.80 13.16 -21.94
CA GLU A 44 -6.42 13.64 -20.61
C GLU A 44 -6.08 12.55 -19.59
N SER A 45 -6.54 11.31 -19.80
CA SER A 45 -6.38 10.18 -18.88
C SER A 45 -5.85 8.90 -19.53
N THR A 46 -5.61 8.92 -20.84
CA THR A 46 -5.35 7.71 -21.63
C THR A 46 -4.02 7.80 -22.36
N TRP A 47 -3.23 6.73 -22.34
CA TRP A 47 -1.93 6.61 -22.98
C TRP A 47 -1.87 5.48 -24.00
N SER A 48 -1.30 5.76 -25.18
CA SER A 48 -0.97 4.73 -26.16
C SER A 48 0.40 4.14 -25.83
N MET A 49 0.49 2.82 -25.76
CA MET A 49 1.67 2.10 -25.29
C MET A 49 2.02 0.92 -26.19
N LYS A 50 3.32 0.61 -26.27
CA LYS A 50 3.85 -0.63 -26.84
C LYS A 50 4.66 -1.37 -25.77
N ILE A 51 4.49 -2.68 -25.68
CA ILE A 51 5.23 -3.54 -24.77
C ILE A 51 5.82 -4.70 -25.58
N MET A 52 7.10 -5.00 -25.37
CA MET A 52 7.80 -6.14 -25.95
C MET A 52 8.44 -6.98 -24.85
N LEU A 53 8.38 -8.29 -24.97
CA LEU A 53 9.16 -9.25 -24.20
C LEU A 53 9.96 -10.10 -25.19
N GLU A 54 11.28 -9.95 -25.16
CA GLU A 54 12.22 -10.58 -26.09
C GLU A 54 13.25 -11.40 -25.30
N GLY A 55 13.61 -12.60 -25.76
CA GLY A 55 14.67 -13.39 -25.14
C GLY A 55 14.78 -14.81 -25.67
N VAL A 56 15.43 -15.68 -24.90
CA VAL A 56 15.57 -17.10 -25.26
C VAL A 56 14.19 -17.75 -25.37
N ASP A 57 13.83 -18.15 -26.59
CA ASP A 57 12.56 -18.79 -26.97
C ASP A 57 11.29 -17.95 -26.70
N VAL A 58 11.42 -16.63 -26.51
CA VAL A 58 10.30 -15.71 -26.23
C VAL A 58 10.38 -14.48 -27.14
N ASP A 59 9.29 -14.23 -27.87
CA ASP A 59 9.06 -13.03 -28.69
C ASP A 59 7.58 -12.66 -28.60
N ILE A 60 7.25 -11.64 -27.80
CA ILE A 60 5.88 -11.15 -27.60
C ILE A 60 5.87 -9.64 -27.80
N GLU A 61 5.10 -9.16 -28.78
CA GLU A 61 4.80 -7.73 -28.97
C GLU A 61 3.31 -7.45 -28.77
N CYS A 62 3.01 -6.42 -27.98
CA CYS A 62 1.67 -5.86 -27.83
C CYS A 62 1.68 -4.35 -28.07
N ILE A 63 0.64 -3.84 -28.74
CA ILE A 63 0.33 -2.41 -28.82
C ILE A 63 -1.08 -2.23 -28.26
N GLY A 64 -1.23 -1.31 -27.31
CA GLY A 64 -2.47 -1.13 -26.57
C GLY A 64 -2.59 0.24 -25.93
N VAL A 65 -3.50 0.32 -24.96
CA VAL A 65 -3.93 1.57 -24.34
C VAL A 65 -4.04 1.39 -22.83
N LEU A 66 -3.32 2.24 -22.09
CA LEU A 66 -3.39 2.37 -20.64
C LEU A 66 -4.36 3.50 -20.27
N ARG A 67 -5.20 3.28 -19.25
CA ARG A 67 -6.22 4.21 -18.73
C ARG A 67 -6.50 3.87 -17.27
N PRO A 68 -7.08 4.77 -16.45
CA PRO A 68 -7.57 4.42 -15.12
C PRO A 68 -8.57 3.27 -15.12
N ASN A 69 -8.53 2.44 -14.08
CA ASN A 69 -9.62 1.54 -13.72
C ASN A 69 -10.31 2.08 -12.46
N ALA A 70 -11.60 2.38 -12.55
CA ALA A 70 -12.37 2.95 -11.45
C ALA A 70 -12.34 2.08 -10.17
N TYR A 71 -12.16 0.76 -10.29
CA TYR A 71 -12.12 -0.18 -9.17
C TYR A 71 -10.77 -0.24 -8.43
N TYR A 72 -9.70 0.37 -8.95
CA TYR A 72 -8.37 0.31 -8.35
C TYR A 72 -7.78 1.71 -8.15
N VAL A 73 -7.71 2.17 -6.89
CA VAL A 73 -7.24 3.52 -6.54
C VAL A 73 -5.84 3.80 -7.09
N GLN A 74 -4.95 2.81 -7.04
CA GLN A 74 -3.58 2.83 -7.55
C GLN A 74 -3.47 3.12 -9.06
N THR A 75 -4.55 2.92 -9.82
CA THR A 75 -4.59 3.14 -11.28
C THR A 75 -5.20 4.48 -11.67
N ARG A 76 -5.74 5.23 -10.68
CA ARG A 76 -6.32 6.55 -10.93
C ARG A 76 -5.26 7.64 -11.08
N GLY A 77 -4.00 7.35 -10.72
CA GLY A 77 -2.82 8.18 -10.95
C GLY A 77 -2.34 8.25 -12.41
N ILE A 78 -3.26 8.24 -13.38
CA ILE A 78 -2.94 8.27 -14.82
C ILE A 78 -3.60 9.52 -15.43
N SER A 79 -2.77 10.49 -15.86
CA SER A 79 -3.15 11.64 -16.67
C SER A 79 -2.23 11.78 -17.89
N SER A 80 -2.56 12.70 -18.80
CA SER A 80 -1.69 13.07 -19.92
C SER A 80 -0.36 13.70 -19.48
N SER A 81 -0.30 14.32 -18.30
CA SER A 81 0.89 15.00 -17.75
C SER A 81 1.73 14.09 -16.85
N ILE A 82 1.14 13.11 -16.17
CA ILE A 82 1.86 12.15 -15.35
C ILE A 82 1.17 10.78 -15.30
N VAL A 83 1.96 9.71 -15.26
CA VAL A 83 1.53 8.35 -14.96
C VAL A 83 2.25 7.89 -13.71
N VAL A 84 1.51 7.50 -12.69
CA VAL A 84 1.97 6.82 -11.47
C VAL A 84 1.11 5.58 -11.32
N ALA A 85 1.64 4.42 -11.70
CA ALA A 85 0.88 3.17 -11.75
C ALA A 85 1.77 1.94 -11.50
N PRO A 86 1.24 0.87 -10.90
CA PRO A 86 2.00 -0.36 -10.67
C PRO A 86 2.26 -1.11 -11.98
N LEU A 87 3.47 -1.65 -12.14
CA LEU A 87 3.93 -2.26 -13.38
C LEU A 87 3.05 -3.45 -13.81
N TYR A 88 2.57 -4.24 -12.85
CA TYR A 88 1.61 -5.33 -13.02
C TYR A 88 0.36 -4.86 -13.77
N TYR A 89 -0.21 -3.71 -13.36
CA TYR A 89 -1.42 -3.18 -13.99
C TYR A 89 -1.18 -2.74 -15.43
N ILE A 90 -0.02 -2.18 -15.71
CA ILE A 90 0.40 -1.77 -17.05
C ILE A 90 0.55 -3.00 -17.95
N LEU A 91 1.24 -4.04 -17.47
CA LEU A 91 1.40 -5.29 -18.20
C LEU A 91 0.06 -5.99 -18.42
N ASP A 92 -0.78 -6.14 -17.38
CA ASP A 92 -2.11 -6.77 -17.48
C ASP A 92 -3.04 -6.03 -18.47
N SER A 93 -3.06 -4.69 -18.42
CA SER A 93 -3.94 -3.87 -19.24
C SER A 93 -3.53 -3.76 -20.72
N VAL A 94 -2.22 -3.83 -21.01
CA VAL A 94 -1.68 -3.57 -22.35
C VAL A 94 -1.14 -4.85 -23.02
N CYS A 95 -0.62 -5.80 -22.25
CA CYS A 95 0.06 -7.00 -22.75
C CYS A 95 0.00 -8.18 -21.76
N HIS A 96 -1.20 -8.64 -21.41
CA HIS A 96 -1.42 -9.75 -20.48
C HIS A 96 -0.61 -11.02 -20.81
N SER A 97 -0.34 -11.28 -22.11
CA SER A 97 0.52 -12.38 -22.56
C SER A 97 1.96 -12.26 -22.03
N ALA A 98 2.56 -11.06 -22.05
CA ALA A 98 3.90 -10.85 -21.51
C ALA A 98 3.94 -10.98 -19.98
N LEU A 99 2.88 -10.55 -19.27
CA LEU A 99 2.76 -10.77 -17.83
C LEU A 99 2.73 -12.27 -17.49
N SER A 100 1.88 -13.02 -18.19
CA SER A 100 1.74 -14.47 -18.03
C SER A 100 3.05 -15.21 -18.33
N GLU A 101 3.74 -14.82 -19.41
CA GLU A 101 5.02 -15.42 -19.79
C GLU A 101 6.11 -15.14 -18.75
N ILE A 102 6.23 -13.90 -18.26
CA ILE A 102 7.21 -13.56 -17.21
C ILE A 102 6.94 -14.36 -15.91
N GLN A 103 5.68 -14.62 -15.56
CA GLN A 103 5.32 -15.47 -14.42
C GLN A 103 5.71 -16.95 -14.65
N LEU A 104 5.57 -17.46 -15.87
CA LEU A 104 6.05 -18.79 -16.25
C LEU A 104 7.58 -18.87 -16.20
N LEU A 105 8.28 -17.88 -16.77
CA LEU A 105 9.74 -17.75 -16.72
C LEU A 105 10.27 -17.69 -15.29
N ALA A 106 9.59 -17.03 -14.35
CA ALA A 106 9.99 -17.06 -12.93
C ALA A 106 9.97 -18.46 -12.32
N THR A 107 9.14 -19.37 -12.83
CA THR A 107 9.02 -20.76 -12.36
C THR A 107 10.08 -21.66 -12.99
N VAL A 108 10.36 -21.52 -14.29
CA VAL A 108 11.25 -22.42 -15.05
C VAL A 108 12.70 -21.90 -15.12
N HIS A 109 12.86 -20.59 -15.12
CA HIS A 109 14.11 -19.86 -15.39
C HIS A 109 14.32 -18.70 -14.41
N GLY A 110 13.80 -18.80 -13.18
CA GLY A 110 13.79 -17.70 -12.20
C GLY A 110 15.17 -17.10 -11.87
N ASN A 111 16.25 -17.87 -12.01
CA ASN A 111 17.63 -17.41 -11.81
C ASN A 111 18.27 -16.73 -13.04
N ARG A 112 17.60 -16.72 -14.19
CA ARG A 112 18.02 -15.94 -15.37
C ARG A 112 17.74 -14.45 -15.14
N SER A 113 18.37 -13.63 -15.96
CA SER A 113 18.29 -12.17 -15.91
C SER A 113 17.23 -11.61 -16.85
N ILE A 114 16.47 -10.62 -16.38
CA ILE A 114 15.57 -9.80 -17.18
C ILE A 114 16.00 -8.33 -17.09
N ARG A 115 16.18 -7.73 -18.26
CA ARG A 115 16.45 -6.31 -18.41
C ARG A 115 15.15 -5.56 -18.61
N VAL A 116 14.82 -4.64 -17.71
CA VAL A 116 13.62 -3.80 -17.78
C VAL A 116 13.99 -2.44 -18.34
N VAL A 117 13.40 -2.10 -19.49
CA VAL A 117 13.57 -0.83 -20.19
C VAL A 117 12.22 -0.12 -20.20
N VAL A 118 12.14 1.07 -19.60
CA VAL A 118 10.93 1.92 -19.67
C VAL A 118 11.31 3.20 -20.40
N SER A 119 10.53 3.55 -21.43
CA SER A 119 10.79 4.69 -22.29
C SER A 119 9.53 5.54 -22.49
N ALA A 120 9.73 6.83 -22.69
CA ALA A 120 8.68 7.84 -22.82
C ALA A 120 9.05 8.85 -23.91
N PRO A 121 8.09 9.64 -24.44
CA PRO A 121 8.39 10.54 -25.55
C PRO A 121 9.21 11.75 -25.07
N LYS A 122 9.88 12.45 -26.00
CA LYS A 122 10.68 13.63 -25.67
C LYS A 122 9.85 14.67 -24.91
N GLY A 123 10.36 15.13 -23.77
CA GLY A 123 9.63 16.00 -22.84
C GLY A 123 9.05 15.26 -21.63
N TYR A 124 9.17 13.93 -21.58
CA TYR A 124 8.84 13.14 -20.40
C TYR A 124 10.09 12.54 -19.76
N ILE A 125 10.02 12.31 -18.46
CA ILE A 125 11.05 11.64 -17.67
C ILE A 125 10.47 10.40 -17.00
N VAL A 126 11.30 9.37 -16.86
CA VAL A 126 10.94 8.08 -16.25
C VAL A 126 11.67 7.93 -14.92
N ARG A 127 10.96 7.46 -13.90
CA ARG A 127 11.49 7.00 -12.60
C ARG A 127 10.78 5.71 -12.20
N SER A 128 11.38 4.90 -11.35
CA SER A 128 10.88 3.58 -10.95
C SER A 128 11.25 3.27 -9.51
N SER A 129 10.50 2.38 -8.86
CA SER A 129 10.94 1.79 -7.59
C SER A 129 12.33 1.14 -7.64
N LEU A 130 12.84 0.78 -8.83
CA LEU A 130 14.18 0.22 -9.03
C LEU A 130 15.31 1.25 -8.95
N ASP A 131 14.98 2.55 -8.97
CA ASP A 131 15.92 3.64 -8.73
C ASP A 131 16.63 3.44 -7.38
N TRP A 132 17.90 3.85 -7.31
CA TRP A 132 18.76 3.73 -6.12
C TRP A 132 19.03 2.31 -5.59
N ARG A 133 18.51 1.23 -6.22
CA ARG A 133 18.73 -0.17 -5.79
C ARG A 133 19.98 -0.84 -6.38
N GLY A 134 20.73 -0.16 -7.25
CA GLY A 134 21.96 -0.68 -7.87
C GLY A 134 21.75 -1.60 -9.08
N TYR A 135 20.51 -1.80 -9.54
CA TYR A 135 20.20 -2.61 -10.74
C TYR A 135 20.40 -1.85 -12.06
N GLY A 136 20.63 -0.54 -12.02
CA GLY A 136 20.79 0.33 -13.18
C GLY A 136 20.94 1.80 -12.77
N PRO A 137 21.11 2.72 -13.74
CA PRO A 137 21.07 4.16 -13.50
C PRO A 137 19.62 4.63 -13.23
N LEU A 138 19.47 5.88 -12.78
CA LEU A 138 18.15 6.45 -12.50
C LEU A 138 17.30 6.57 -13.78
N GLY A 139 16.06 6.06 -13.74
CA GLY A 139 15.20 5.92 -14.91
C GLY A 139 15.48 4.68 -15.78
N GLY A 140 16.50 3.89 -15.44
CA GLY A 140 16.84 2.63 -16.10
C GLY A 140 17.71 2.79 -17.36
N PRO A 141 17.98 1.70 -18.09
CA PRO A 141 17.42 0.36 -17.90
C PRO A 141 17.98 -0.37 -16.67
N TYR A 142 17.19 -1.29 -16.12
CA TYR A 142 17.56 -2.06 -14.93
C TYR A 142 17.77 -3.53 -15.29
N THR A 143 18.69 -4.24 -14.63
CA THR A 143 18.86 -5.69 -14.78
C THR A 143 18.67 -6.38 -13.43
N VAL A 144 17.71 -7.29 -13.36
CA VAL A 144 17.33 -8.07 -12.17
C VAL A 144 17.17 -9.54 -12.55
N ASP A 145 17.17 -10.45 -11.59
CA ASP A 145 16.73 -11.83 -11.82
C ASP A 145 15.21 -11.92 -11.98
N VAL A 146 14.74 -12.88 -12.79
CA VAL A 146 13.32 -13.01 -13.14
C VAL A 146 12.46 -13.31 -11.91
N VAL A 147 12.95 -14.11 -10.96
CA VAL A 147 12.19 -14.43 -9.75
C VAL A 147 12.00 -13.21 -8.82
N SER A 148 13.02 -12.39 -8.61
CA SER A 148 12.89 -11.14 -7.84
C SER A 148 12.03 -10.11 -8.57
N PHE A 149 12.10 -10.05 -9.90
CA PHE A 149 11.19 -9.23 -10.70
C PHE A 149 9.71 -9.58 -10.45
N VAL A 150 9.33 -10.85 -10.57
CA VAL A 150 7.95 -11.29 -10.34
C VAL A 150 7.55 -11.19 -8.87
N LYS A 151 8.47 -11.47 -7.93
CA LYS A 151 8.15 -11.48 -6.49
C LYS A 151 8.01 -10.07 -5.90
N HIS A 152 8.74 -9.08 -6.43
CA HIS A 152 8.86 -7.76 -5.82
C HIS A 152 8.52 -6.62 -6.79
N TYR A 153 9.22 -6.54 -7.93
CA TYR A 153 9.25 -5.33 -8.75
C TYR A 153 8.09 -5.19 -9.73
N VAL A 154 7.46 -6.29 -10.15
CA VAL A 154 6.25 -6.22 -10.99
C VAL A 154 5.08 -5.58 -10.24
N PHE A 155 5.02 -5.66 -8.91
CA PHE A 155 3.97 -5.03 -8.10
C PHE A 155 4.26 -3.59 -7.70
N ASP A 156 5.43 -3.06 -8.07
CA ASP A 156 5.85 -1.70 -7.73
C ASP A 156 5.43 -0.65 -8.77
N GLY A 157 5.38 0.61 -8.33
CA GLY A 157 5.11 1.77 -9.18
C GLY A 157 6.23 2.11 -10.17
N ILE A 158 5.82 2.60 -11.33
CA ILE A 158 6.65 3.46 -12.19
C ILE A 158 6.04 4.86 -12.27
N VAL A 159 6.89 5.85 -12.51
CA VAL A 159 6.50 7.25 -12.70
C VAL A 159 6.96 7.73 -14.08
N VAL A 160 6.05 8.25 -14.90
CA VAL A 160 6.35 8.91 -16.17
C VAL A 160 5.75 10.31 -16.14
N ALA A 161 6.57 11.36 -16.10
CA ALA A 161 6.11 12.73 -15.86
C ALA A 161 6.56 13.71 -16.96
N ASN A 162 5.69 14.63 -17.35
CA ASN A 162 5.98 15.70 -18.29
C ASN A 162 6.85 16.79 -17.62
N VAL A 163 8.04 17.04 -18.13
CA VAL A 163 8.99 18.01 -17.55
C VAL A 163 8.52 19.47 -17.63
N SER A 164 7.52 19.78 -18.45
CA SER A 164 6.90 21.12 -18.47
C SER A 164 5.93 21.36 -17.32
N ALA A 165 5.43 20.30 -16.67
CA ALA A 165 4.49 20.37 -15.54
C ALA A 165 5.15 19.92 -14.22
N TYR A 166 6.16 19.06 -14.29
CA TYR A 166 6.86 18.45 -13.16
C TYR A 166 8.35 18.76 -13.18
N ARG A 167 8.92 18.97 -11.99
CA ARG A 167 10.37 18.91 -11.75
C ARG A 167 10.73 17.57 -11.13
N VAL A 168 12.00 17.18 -11.30
CA VAL A 168 12.57 16.00 -10.66
C VAL A 168 13.81 16.40 -9.85
N GLU A 169 13.84 15.97 -8.59
CA GLU A 169 14.90 16.24 -7.64
C GLU A 169 15.49 14.89 -7.18
N ASP A 170 16.69 14.56 -7.65
CA ASP A 170 17.39 13.31 -7.31
C ASP A 170 18.31 13.54 -6.08
N LEU A 171 17.84 13.15 -4.90
CA LEU A 171 18.46 13.46 -3.60
C LEU A 171 19.43 12.35 -3.17
N GLY A 172 20.63 12.33 -3.76
CA GLY A 172 21.62 11.26 -3.55
C GLY A 172 22.17 11.10 -2.12
N HIS A 173 21.89 12.02 -1.20
CA HIS A 173 22.24 11.86 0.23
C HIS A 173 21.19 11.05 1.01
N THR A 174 19.94 11.00 0.53
CA THR A 174 18.87 10.15 1.06
C THR A 174 18.51 9.00 0.13
N ASN A 175 19.09 8.87 -1.07
CA ASN A 175 18.67 7.88 -2.07
C ASN A 175 17.14 7.92 -2.29
N ILE A 176 16.62 9.13 -2.54
CA ILE A 176 15.23 9.40 -2.84
C ILE A 176 15.17 10.28 -4.08
N THR A 177 14.30 9.95 -5.03
CA THR A 177 13.91 10.86 -6.10
C THR A 177 12.53 11.45 -5.80
N VAL A 178 12.39 12.76 -5.91
CA VAL A 178 11.08 13.44 -5.83
C VAL A 178 10.67 13.89 -7.23
N VAL A 179 9.45 13.55 -7.65
CA VAL A 179 8.80 14.04 -8.86
C VAL A 179 7.64 14.93 -8.43
N ALA A 180 7.80 16.25 -8.50
CA ALA A 180 6.84 17.21 -7.94
C ALA A 180 6.31 18.16 -9.01
N ALA A 181 5.01 18.47 -8.97
CA ALA A 181 4.43 19.49 -9.83
C ALA A 181 5.08 20.87 -9.54
N HIS A 182 5.33 21.69 -10.56
CA HIS A 182 6.14 22.92 -10.43
C HIS A 182 5.62 23.90 -9.36
N GLY A 183 4.31 23.93 -9.09
CA GLY A 183 3.70 24.78 -8.06
C GLY A 183 3.89 24.31 -6.60
N ILE A 184 4.41 23.10 -6.36
CA ILE A 184 4.63 22.57 -5.01
C ILE A 184 5.85 23.25 -4.38
N GLY A 185 5.67 23.91 -3.23
CA GLY A 185 6.74 24.60 -2.51
C GLY A 185 7.84 23.66 -1.99
N GLY A 186 9.06 24.18 -1.83
CA GLY A 186 10.22 23.40 -1.36
C GLY A 186 10.07 22.89 0.09
N GLU A 187 9.29 23.58 0.93
CA GLU A 187 9.01 23.15 2.31
C GLU A 187 8.20 21.84 2.36
N ILE A 188 7.20 21.70 1.47
CA ILE A 188 6.41 20.47 1.31
C ILE A 188 7.34 19.31 0.95
N VAL A 189 8.20 19.52 -0.07
CA VAL A 189 9.20 18.52 -0.48
C VAL A 189 10.13 18.14 0.68
N LYS A 190 10.58 19.13 1.48
CA LYS A 190 11.41 18.87 2.66
C LYS A 190 10.69 17.94 3.66
N TYR A 191 9.48 18.28 4.10
CA TYR A 191 8.74 17.46 5.06
C TYR A 191 8.46 16.04 4.54
N VAL A 192 8.13 15.91 3.25
CA VAL A 192 7.93 14.63 2.59
C VAL A 192 9.21 13.78 2.65
N VAL A 193 10.34 14.32 2.21
CA VAL A 193 11.62 13.61 2.16
C VAL A 193 12.11 13.24 3.56
N GLU A 194 11.96 14.15 4.52
CA GLU A 194 12.35 13.93 5.92
C GLU A 194 11.54 12.79 6.54
N SER A 195 10.21 12.80 6.36
CA SER A 195 9.29 11.77 6.88
C SER A 195 9.57 10.39 6.25
N VAL A 196 9.72 10.30 4.93
CA VAL A 196 10.12 9.05 4.26
C VAL A 196 11.47 8.55 4.78
N THR A 197 12.46 9.44 4.90
CA THR A 197 13.82 9.07 5.34
C THR A 197 13.81 8.53 6.77
N VAL A 198 13.09 9.18 7.67
CA VAL A 198 12.89 8.76 9.07
C VAL A 198 12.26 7.36 9.12
N VAL A 199 11.08 7.18 8.53
CA VAL A 199 10.33 5.92 8.60
C VAL A 199 11.13 4.78 7.97
N ARG A 200 11.65 5.00 6.76
CA ARG A 200 12.45 4.00 6.04
C ARG A 200 13.69 3.59 6.83
N SER A 201 14.34 4.51 7.54
CA SER A 201 15.52 4.22 8.37
C SER A 201 15.16 3.49 9.67
N ALA A 202 14.03 3.81 10.30
CA ALA A 202 13.54 3.10 11.47
C ALA A 202 13.16 1.64 11.12
N LEU A 203 12.32 1.45 10.10
CA LEU A 203 11.88 0.10 9.69
C LEU A 203 13.02 -0.76 9.15
N SER A 204 13.97 -0.18 8.42
CA SER A 204 15.17 -0.92 7.98
C SER A 204 16.00 -1.47 9.15
N ARG A 205 16.05 -0.75 10.28
CA ARG A 205 16.75 -1.20 11.50
C ARG A 205 15.95 -2.26 12.27
N TRP A 206 14.62 -2.17 12.29
CA TRP A 206 13.76 -3.07 13.07
C TRP A 206 13.42 -4.38 12.35
N LEU A 207 13.10 -4.30 11.05
CA LEU A 207 12.57 -5.41 10.25
C LEU A 207 13.60 -5.98 9.27
N GLY A 208 14.65 -5.21 8.97
CA GLY A 208 15.60 -5.48 7.90
C GLY A 208 15.29 -4.68 6.62
N PRO A 209 16.21 -4.70 5.64
CA PRO A 209 16.05 -3.96 4.39
C PRO A 209 14.88 -4.50 3.57
N SER A 210 14.10 -3.61 2.95
CA SER A 210 13.02 -4.03 2.05
C SER A 210 13.38 -3.85 0.57
N PRO A 211 13.16 -4.88 -0.28
CA PRO A 211 13.28 -4.75 -1.73
C PRO A 211 12.20 -3.83 -2.32
N ARG A 212 11.22 -3.38 -1.53
CA ARG A 212 10.17 -2.43 -1.90
C ARG A 212 10.14 -1.17 -1.02
N ALA A 213 11.20 -0.92 -0.24
CA ALA A 213 11.35 0.33 0.53
C ALA A 213 11.19 1.56 -0.40
N PRO A 214 10.54 2.65 0.04
CA PRO A 214 10.30 3.83 -0.78
C PRO A 214 11.59 4.54 -1.21
N VAL A 215 11.71 4.80 -2.50
CA VAL A 215 12.85 5.47 -3.16
C VAL A 215 12.42 6.51 -4.19
N VAL A 216 11.14 6.51 -4.59
CA VAL A 216 10.55 7.60 -5.39
C VAL A 216 9.33 8.14 -4.65
N VAL A 217 9.15 9.47 -4.69
CA VAL A 217 7.91 10.13 -4.24
C VAL A 217 7.35 10.97 -5.38
N ALA A 218 6.08 10.75 -5.72
CA ALA A 218 5.35 11.54 -6.71
C ALA A 218 4.38 12.48 -6.00
N ILE A 219 4.56 13.79 -6.18
CA ILE A 219 3.72 14.85 -5.59
C ILE A 219 2.98 15.59 -6.72
N VAL A 220 1.69 15.30 -6.87
CA VAL A 220 0.86 15.84 -7.94
C VAL A 220 -0.10 16.91 -7.43
N GLY A 221 -0.47 17.86 -8.30
CA GLY A 221 -1.37 18.95 -7.95
C GLY A 221 -2.85 18.57 -7.94
N ALA A 222 -3.67 19.41 -7.31
CA ALA A 222 -5.13 19.22 -7.14
C ALA A 222 -5.90 18.84 -8.42
N ASN A 223 -5.49 19.42 -9.56
CA ASN A 223 -6.20 19.31 -10.84
C ASN A 223 -5.83 18.04 -11.64
N GLU A 224 -4.78 17.33 -11.25
CA GLU A 224 -4.38 16.07 -11.88
C GLU A 224 -5.31 14.93 -11.40
N HIS A 225 -5.48 13.88 -12.19
CA HIS A 225 -6.19 12.66 -11.76
C HIS A 225 -7.61 12.92 -11.23
N TYR A 226 -8.54 13.24 -12.14
CA TYR A 226 -9.95 13.54 -11.84
C TYR A 226 -10.65 12.51 -10.92
N PHE A 227 -10.28 11.23 -11.03
CA PHE A 227 -10.87 10.14 -10.24
C PHE A 227 -10.37 10.04 -8.78
N GLN A 228 -9.38 10.83 -8.37
CA GLN A 228 -8.92 10.92 -6.97
C GLN A 228 -9.24 12.30 -6.39
N PRO A 229 -9.77 12.40 -5.16
CA PRO A 229 -9.87 13.68 -4.49
C PRO A 229 -8.47 14.23 -4.13
N PRO A 230 -8.27 15.56 -4.07
CA PRO A 230 -7.12 16.12 -3.36
C PRO A 230 -7.11 15.70 -1.88
N GLY A 231 -5.93 15.70 -1.24
CA GLY A 231 -5.77 15.12 0.09
C GLY A 231 -5.80 13.60 0.09
N SER A 232 -5.29 12.97 -0.99
CA SER A 232 -5.17 11.52 -1.09
C SER A 232 -3.74 11.09 -1.31
N ALA A 233 -3.42 9.92 -0.78
CA ALA A 233 -2.15 9.24 -0.99
C ALA A 233 -2.40 7.76 -1.28
N HIS A 234 -1.36 7.07 -1.75
CA HIS A 234 -1.27 5.61 -1.73
C HIS A 234 0.16 5.18 -2.03
N SER A 235 0.54 4.03 -1.48
CA SER A 235 1.81 3.37 -1.75
C SER A 235 1.69 2.40 -2.92
N LEU A 236 2.64 2.47 -3.84
CA LEU A 236 2.93 1.44 -4.84
C LEU A 236 4.22 0.69 -4.45
N GLY A 237 4.42 0.47 -3.15
CA GLY A 237 5.63 -0.11 -2.57
C GLY A 237 6.79 0.87 -2.62
N GLY A 238 7.71 0.68 -3.57
CA GLY A 238 8.89 1.55 -3.69
C GLY A 238 8.61 2.98 -4.21
N VAL A 239 7.36 3.28 -4.57
CA VAL A 239 6.87 4.63 -4.92
C VAL A 239 5.77 5.05 -3.96
N VAL A 240 5.93 6.21 -3.32
CA VAL A 240 4.85 6.88 -2.57
C VAL A 240 4.19 7.91 -3.48
N TYR A 241 2.87 7.91 -3.57
CA TYR A 241 2.10 8.90 -4.32
C TYR A 241 1.34 9.82 -3.36
N LEU A 242 1.35 11.12 -3.64
CA LEU A 242 0.62 12.17 -2.93
C LEU A 242 -0.10 13.07 -3.94
N LYS A 243 -1.41 13.27 -3.76
CA LYS A 243 -2.19 14.31 -4.44
C LYS A 243 -2.54 15.41 -3.45
N ILE A 244 -1.89 16.56 -3.59
CA ILE A 244 -1.98 17.68 -2.65
C ILE A 244 -2.79 18.82 -3.30
N ASP A 245 -3.73 19.39 -2.55
CA ASP A 245 -4.26 20.71 -2.91
C ASP A 245 -3.34 21.84 -2.43
N SER A 246 -3.17 22.85 -3.26
CA SER A 246 -2.64 24.16 -2.87
C SER A 246 -3.33 24.78 -1.65
N SER A 247 -4.59 24.41 -1.36
CA SER A 247 -5.30 24.80 -0.12
C SER A 247 -4.89 23.97 1.12
N GLN A 248 -4.31 22.78 0.93
CA GLN A 248 -3.85 21.88 2.00
C GLN A 248 -2.38 22.10 2.40
N ILE A 249 -1.75 23.15 1.87
CA ILE A 249 -0.40 23.57 2.29
C ILE A 249 -0.38 23.95 3.78
N ASP A 250 -1.54 24.38 4.32
CA ASP A 250 -1.75 24.67 5.74
C ASP A 250 -1.85 23.40 6.63
N GLU A 251 -1.94 22.19 6.05
CA GLU A 251 -2.05 20.92 6.78
C GLU A 251 -0.75 20.08 6.72
N ILE A 252 0.38 20.68 7.11
CA ILE A 252 1.66 19.97 7.29
C ILE A 252 1.50 18.72 8.18
N SER A 253 0.59 18.75 9.15
CA SER A 253 0.25 17.61 10.01
C SER A 253 -0.29 16.41 9.23
N TRP A 254 -1.24 16.62 8.30
CA TRP A 254 -1.74 15.58 7.40
C TRP A 254 -0.62 15.05 6.51
N LEU A 255 0.18 15.95 5.93
CA LEU A 255 1.28 15.59 5.04
C LEU A 255 2.32 14.68 5.72
N VAL A 256 2.82 15.08 6.89
CA VAL A 256 3.84 14.32 7.64
C VAL A 256 3.29 12.97 8.10
N HIS A 257 2.04 12.94 8.59
CA HIS A 257 1.33 11.71 8.94
C HIS A 257 1.21 10.76 7.74
N THR A 258 0.58 11.23 6.66
CA THR A 258 0.20 10.39 5.52
C THR A 258 1.43 9.88 4.79
N VAL A 259 2.46 10.71 4.62
CA VAL A 259 3.73 10.27 4.01
C VAL A 259 4.43 9.22 4.86
N ALA A 260 4.40 9.37 6.19
CA ALA A 260 4.98 8.39 7.09
C ALA A 260 4.24 7.05 7.03
N HIS A 261 2.90 7.09 6.99
CA HIS A 261 2.05 5.92 6.79
C HIS A 261 2.39 5.19 5.48
N GLU A 262 2.34 5.87 4.34
CA GLU A 262 2.59 5.27 3.01
C GLU A 262 4.02 4.75 2.84
N ALA A 263 4.99 5.32 3.57
CA ALA A 263 6.35 4.82 3.59
C ALA A 263 6.48 3.46 4.29
N VAL A 264 5.63 3.16 5.29
CA VAL A 264 5.60 1.83 5.94
C VAL A 264 5.13 0.75 4.97
N HIS A 265 4.17 1.06 4.10
CA HIS A 265 3.67 0.11 3.10
C HIS A 265 4.75 -0.44 2.16
N GLY A 266 5.93 0.18 2.07
CA GLY A 266 7.12 -0.42 1.46
C GLY A 266 7.62 -1.73 2.12
N TRP A 267 7.17 -2.05 3.34
CA TRP A 267 7.35 -3.37 3.99
C TRP A 267 6.09 -4.23 3.92
N PHE A 268 4.90 -3.63 3.90
CA PHE A 268 3.63 -4.36 4.02
C PHE A 268 2.96 -4.70 2.67
N ASN A 269 3.31 -4.06 1.55
CA ASN A 269 2.72 -4.33 0.24
C ASN A 269 3.29 -5.56 -0.51
N HIS A 270 4.24 -6.30 0.08
CA HIS A 270 4.62 -7.61 -0.44
C HIS A 270 3.36 -8.51 -0.50
N GLY A 271 3.26 -9.38 -1.52
CA GLY A 271 2.11 -10.29 -1.79
C GLY A 271 1.93 -11.40 -0.74
N MET A 272 1.91 -10.99 0.52
CA MET A 272 2.40 -11.69 1.70
C MET A 272 1.68 -11.22 2.97
N LEU A 273 1.21 -9.96 2.95
CA LEU A 273 0.40 -9.36 4.01
C LEU A 273 -1.03 -9.02 3.53
N TYR A 274 -1.47 -9.55 2.38
CA TYR A 274 -2.88 -9.61 1.92
C TYR A 274 -3.77 -10.48 2.85
N GLY A 275 -3.70 -10.23 4.17
CA GLY A 275 -4.68 -10.62 5.17
C GLY A 275 -5.73 -9.54 5.32
N ASP A 276 -6.22 -9.41 6.54
CA ASP A 276 -7.20 -8.38 6.88
C ASP A 276 -6.60 -7.02 6.53
N PHE A 277 -7.21 -6.35 5.54
CA PHE A 277 -6.83 -5.02 5.09
C PHE A 277 -6.78 -4.04 6.28
N SER A 278 -7.73 -4.18 7.21
CA SER A 278 -7.79 -3.39 8.45
C SER A 278 -6.56 -3.60 9.34
N PHE A 279 -5.98 -4.81 9.35
CA PHE A 279 -4.73 -5.08 10.07
C PHE A 279 -3.52 -4.44 9.38
N GLN A 280 -3.40 -4.50 8.05
CA GLN A 280 -2.30 -3.86 7.33
C GLN A 280 -2.26 -2.36 7.56
N GLU A 281 -3.38 -1.67 7.32
CA GLU A 281 -3.48 -0.21 7.46
C GLU A 281 -3.23 0.21 8.92
N ALA A 282 -3.80 -0.51 9.89
CA ALA A 282 -3.57 -0.26 11.32
C ALA A 282 -2.14 -0.54 11.78
N ALA A 283 -1.43 -1.46 11.14
CA ALA A 283 -0.03 -1.76 11.44
C ALA A 283 0.89 -0.71 10.81
N ALA A 284 0.58 -0.26 9.59
CA ALA A 284 1.27 0.84 8.92
C ALA A 284 1.18 2.13 9.74
N GLU A 285 -0.04 2.46 10.17
CA GLU A 285 -0.34 3.58 11.06
C GLU A 285 0.50 3.54 12.35
N PHE A 286 0.50 2.41 13.07
CA PHE A 286 1.24 2.30 14.34
C PHE A 286 2.75 2.46 14.13
N LEU A 287 3.30 1.79 13.12
CA LEU A 287 4.74 1.78 12.85
C LEU A 287 5.24 3.13 12.32
N ALA A 288 4.42 3.87 11.58
CA ALA A 288 4.72 5.22 11.13
C ALA A 288 4.86 6.15 12.34
N LEU A 289 3.86 6.19 13.22
CA LEU A 289 3.88 7.03 14.42
C LEU A 289 5.02 6.64 15.37
N LYS A 290 5.28 5.34 15.59
CA LYS A 290 6.42 4.87 16.39
C LYS A 290 7.76 5.28 15.77
N ALA A 291 7.91 5.17 14.45
CA ALA A 291 9.14 5.54 13.75
C ALA A 291 9.43 7.05 13.85
N LEU A 292 8.40 7.87 13.67
CA LEU A 292 8.51 9.32 13.88
C LEU A 292 8.86 9.62 15.34
N HIS A 293 8.18 9.03 16.32
CA HIS A 293 8.46 9.26 17.74
C HIS A 293 9.93 8.96 18.09
N ASP A 294 10.39 7.75 17.77
CA ASP A 294 11.69 7.24 18.21
C ASP A 294 12.89 7.93 17.54
N THR A 295 12.67 8.80 16.54
CA THR A 295 13.75 9.38 15.72
C THR A 295 13.60 10.86 15.35
N SER A 296 12.37 11.40 15.28
CA SER A 296 12.10 12.81 15.03
C SER A 296 10.84 13.27 15.78
N PRO A 297 10.97 13.63 17.08
CA PRO A 297 9.85 14.09 17.90
C PRO A 297 9.09 15.31 17.32
N GLU A 298 9.75 16.16 16.52
CA GLU A 298 9.07 17.30 15.88
C GLU A 298 8.08 16.84 14.79
N LEU A 299 8.47 15.86 13.95
CA LEU A 299 7.57 15.28 12.95
C LEU A 299 6.47 14.45 13.61
N TYR A 300 6.80 13.77 14.72
CA TYR A 300 5.83 13.03 15.51
C TYR A 300 4.71 13.91 16.06
N GLU A 301 5.01 15.04 16.70
CA GLU A 301 3.97 15.93 17.24
C GLU A 301 3.05 16.48 16.13
N LYS A 302 3.59 16.74 14.93
CA LYS A 302 2.80 17.10 13.74
C LYS A 302 1.87 15.94 13.33
N ALA A 303 2.39 14.74 13.10
CA ALA A 303 1.58 13.58 12.72
C ALA A 303 0.53 13.20 13.78
N ALA A 304 0.89 13.23 15.05
CA ALA A 304 0.01 12.93 16.18
C ALA A 304 -1.09 13.98 16.39
N SER A 305 -0.92 15.22 15.88
CA SER A 305 -2.02 16.19 15.84
C SER A 305 -3.11 15.78 14.84
N TYR A 306 -2.73 15.25 13.67
CA TYR A 306 -3.69 14.77 12.67
C TYR A 306 -4.36 13.45 13.11
N LEU A 307 -3.59 12.49 13.65
CA LEU A 307 -4.13 11.24 14.19
C LEU A 307 -5.21 11.46 15.26
N ARG A 308 -5.09 12.50 16.10
CA ARG A 308 -6.14 12.84 17.08
C ARG A 308 -7.48 13.17 16.41
N ILE A 309 -7.46 13.92 15.31
CA ILE A 309 -8.67 14.27 14.54
C ILE A 309 -9.31 13.00 13.95
N MET A 310 -8.51 12.10 13.36
CA MET A 310 -9.01 10.83 12.81
C MET A 310 -9.63 9.94 13.90
N LEU A 311 -9.03 9.92 15.10
CA LEU A 311 -9.52 9.18 16.25
C LEU A 311 -10.83 9.76 16.81
N GLU A 312 -10.96 11.09 16.84
CA GLU A 312 -12.20 11.79 17.22
C GLU A 312 -13.31 11.57 16.18
N ALA A 313 -12.97 11.47 14.90
CA ALA A 313 -13.88 11.12 13.81
C ALA A 313 -14.27 9.63 13.76
N GLY A 314 -13.62 8.77 14.56
CA GLY A 314 -13.90 7.33 14.62
C GLY A 314 -13.39 6.53 13.41
N GLU A 315 -12.35 7.02 12.73
CA GLU A 315 -11.78 6.35 11.56
C GLU A 315 -11.22 4.97 11.92
N GLN A 316 -11.71 3.94 11.22
CA GLN A 316 -11.54 2.55 11.66
C GLN A 316 -10.07 2.12 11.76
N TYR A 317 -9.23 2.45 10.78
CA TYR A 317 -7.81 2.07 10.80
C TYR A 317 -7.01 2.82 11.89
N ALA A 318 -7.35 4.07 12.18
CA ALA A 318 -6.81 4.80 13.33
C ALA A 318 -7.26 4.20 14.67
N VAL A 319 -8.51 3.71 14.77
CA VAL A 319 -8.99 2.96 15.95
C VAL A 319 -8.26 1.62 16.06
N TRP A 320 -8.12 0.86 14.97
CA TRP A 320 -7.42 -0.43 14.95
C TRP A 320 -5.91 -0.28 15.21
N MET A 321 -5.30 0.87 14.91
CA MET A 321 -3.92 1.20 15.30
C MET A 321 -3.70 0.98 16.80
N ARG A 322 -4.69 1.35 17.63
CA ARG A 322 -4.64 1.20 19.10
C ARG A 322 -4.45 -0.26 19.53
N VAL A 323 -4.91 -1.22 18.73
CA VAL A 323 -4.76 -2.66 19.01
C VAL A 323 -3.31 -3.10 18.81
N ASN A 324 -2.70 -2.73 17.69
CA ASN A 324 -1.29 -3.00 17.38
C ASN A 324 -0.36 -2.36 18.43
N ALA A 325 -0.63 -1.09 18.73
CA ALA A 325 -0.05 -0.34 19.83
C ALA A 325 -0.14 -1.04 21.20
N ALA A 326 -1.32 -1.53 21.56
CA ALA A 326 -1.54 -2.20 22.84
C ALA A 326 -0.86 -3.59 22.90
N LEU A 327 -0.76 -4.32 21.78
CA LEU A 327 0.05 -5.54 21.70
C LEU A 327 1.55 -5.26 21.87
N TRP A 328 2.08 -4.22 21.21
CA TRP A 328 3.45 -3.77 21.42
C TRP A 328 3.73 -3.50 22.91
N TYR A 329 2.88 -2.68 23.54
CA TYR A 329 3.00 -2.38 24.96
C TYR A 329 2.83 -3.62 25.87
N ALA A 330 1.98 -4.58 25.50
CA ALA A 330 1.84 -5.85 26.22
C ALA A 330 3.14 -6.67 26.22
N GLY A 331 3.86 -6.71 25.09
CA GLY A 331 5.20 -7.32 25.00
C GLY A 331 6.19 -6.67 25.96
N VAL A 332 6.33 -5.34 25.87
CA VAL A 332 7.24 -4.56 26.71
C VAL A 332 6.89 -4.70 28.20
N LYS A 333 5.61 -4.57 28.58
CA LYS A 333 5.19 -4.63 29.99
C LYS A 333 5.28 -6.03 30.61
N ALA A 334 5.00 -7.09 29.84
CA ALA A 334 5.04 -8.45 30.37
C ALA A 334 6.47 -9.00 30.44
N CYS A 335 7.29 -8.73 29.43
CA CYS A 335 8.58 -9.41 29.20
C CYS A 335 9.80 -8.47 29.24
N ASN A 336 9.62 -7.15 29.23
CA ASN A 336 10.70 -6.15 29.05
C ASN A 336 11.46 -6.34 27.71
N GLU A 337 10.73 -6.75 26.67
CA GLU A 337 11.25 -6.97 25.32
C GLU A 337 10.23 -6.49 24.28
N ASP A 338 10.70 -5.93 23.17
CA ASP A 338 9.85 -5.57 22.02
C ASP A 338 9.50 -6.81 21.19
N LEU A 339 8.64 -7.65 21.78
CA LEU A 339 8.18 -8.91 21.17
C LEU A 339 7.30 -8.66 19.93
N TYR A 340 6.62 -7.52 19.85
CA TYR A 340 5.80 -7.17 18.69
C TYR A 340 6.67 -6.86 17.47
N MET A 341 7.70 -6.03 17.61
CA MET A 341 8.64 -5.77 16.52
C MET A 341 9.42 -7.03 16.12
N ARG A 342 9.78 -7.89 17.09
CA ARG A 342 10.36 -9.22 16.80
C ARG A 342 9.40 -10.09 15.99
N ALA A 343 8.12 -10.15 16.36
CA ALA A 343 7.11 -10.94 15.66
C ALA A 343 6.90 -10.46 14.21
N ILE A 344 6.81 -9.14 13.99
CA ILE A 344 6.74 -8.58 12.62
C ILE A 344 8.02 -8.89 11.84
N SER A 345 9.20 -8.75 12.44
CA SER A 345 10.47 -9.06 11.77
C SER A 345 10.55 -10.54 11.34
N ILE A 346 10.10 -11.47 12.19
CA ILE A 346 10.02 -12.91 11.84
C ILE A 346 9.06 -13.14 10.67
N LEU A 347 7.84 -12.60 10.73
CA LEU A 347 6.84 -12.71 9.65
C LEU A 347 7.36 -12.10 8.34
N TYR A 348 8.02 -10.95 8.42
CA TYR A 348 8.58 -10.22 7.28
C TYR A 348 9.73 -10.99 6.61
N ASN A 349 10.64 -11.56 7.39
CA ASN A 349 11.76 -12.34 6.87
C ASN A 349 11.31 -13.68 6.27
N ALA A 350 10.37 -14.40 6.91
CA ALA A 350 9.74 -15.59 6.33
C ALA A 350 8.95 -15.28 5.03
N SER A 351 8.39 -14.06 4.94
CA SER A 351 7.80 -13.50 3.72
C SER A 351 8.85 -13.33 2.60
N LEU A 352 9.97 -12.66 2.90
CA LEU A 352 11.07 -12.48 1.94
C LEU A 352 11.69 -13.82 1.51
N ALA A 353 11.75 -14.82 2.39
CA ALA A 353 12.18 -16.19 2.05
C ALA A 353 11.15 -16.96 1.20
N GLY A 354 9.86 -16.57 1.21
CA GLY A 354 8.78 -17.31 0.54
C GLY A 354 8.30 -18.55 1.31
N GLU A 355 8.63 -18.61 2.60
CA GLU A 355 8.23 -19.67 3.53
C GLU A 355 6.78 -19.50 3.99
N HIS A 356 6.29 -18.27 4.05
CA HIS A 356 4.88 -17.97 4.24
C HIS A 356 4.16 -17.86 2.87
N LYS A 357 3.03 -18.58 2.76
CA LYS A 357 2.17 -18.63 1.55
C LYS A 357 0.69 -18.38 1.87
N LYS A 358 0.43 -17.79 3.04
CA LYS A 358 -0.91 -17.52 3.56
C LYS A 358 -1.00 -16.07 4.01
N PRO A 359 -2.21 -15.48 3.95
CA PRO A 359 -2.50 -14.23 4.61
C PRO A 359 -2.07 -14.23 6.08
N VAL A 360 -1.46 -13.14 6.54
CA VAL A 360 -1.04 -12.93 7.93
C VAL A 360 -2.14 -12.21 8.70
N SER A 361 -2.38 -12.64 9.94
CA SER A 361 -3.37 -12.03 10.84
C SER A 361 -2.74 -11.50 12.13
N LEU A 362 -3.51 -10.67 12.85
CA LEU A 362 -3.17 -10.22 14.21
C LEU A 362 -2.92 -11.40 15.17
N LEU A 363 -3.59 -12.54 14.95
CA LEU A 363 -3.40 -13.76 15.75
C LEU A 363 -2.06 -14.46 15.45
N ASP A 364 -1.53 -14.33 14.23
CA ASP A 364 -0.19 -14.84 13.91
C ASP A 364 0.89 -14.03 14.64
N ILE A 365 0.72 -12.71 14.75
CA ILE A 365 1.58 -11.85 15.58
C ILE A 365 1.50 -12.27 17.05
N ALA A 366 0.31 -12.37 17.63
CA ALA A 366 0.15 -12.76 19.03
C ALA A 366 0.70 -14.17 19.32
N ARG A 367 0.54 -15.12 18.38
CA ARG A 367 1.14 -16.46 18.48
C ARG A 367 2.67 -16.39 18.49
N ILE A 368 3.28 -15.57 17.64
CA ILE A 368 4.76 -15.44 17.57
C ILE A 368 5.29 -14.66 18.78
N MET A 369 4.64 -13.57 19.20
CA MET A 369 4.94 -12.90 20.46
C MET A 369 4.95 -13.89 21.63
N HIS A 370 3.98 -14.81 21.68
CA HIS A 370 3.93 -15.85 22.70
C HIS A 370 4.95 -16.98 22.50
N SER A 371 5.32 -17.36 21.27
CA SER A 371 6.38 -18.36 21.04
C SER A 371 7.74 -17.85 21.49
N GLU A 372 8.08 -16.63 21.07
CA GLU A 372 9.39 -15.98 21.29
C GLU A 372 9.57 -15.40 22.70
N ALA A 373 8.49 -15.27 23.47
CA ALA A 373 8.55 -14.81 24.86
C ALA A 373 9.39 -15.76 25.74
N PRO A 374 10.27 -15.23 26.62
CA PRO A 374 10.87 -16.03 27.67
C PRO A 374 9.84 -16.73 28.57
N PHE A 375 10.09 -17.99 28.95
CA PHE A 375 9.14 -18.81 29.70
C PHE A 375 8.58 -18.12 30.95
N GLN A 376 9.42 -17.39 31.69
CA GLN A 376 9.06 -16.64 32.90
C GLN A 376 8.12 -15.44 32.70
N CYS A 377 7.80 -15.03 31.46
CA CYS A 377 6.83 -13.97 31.18
C CYS A 377 5.60 -14.43 30.40
N LYS A 378 5.56 -15.65 29.85
CA LYS A 378 4.48 -16.15 29.00
C LYS A 378 3.07 -15.93 29.57
N GLY A 379 2.79 -16.41 30.78
CA GLY A 379 1.47 -16.19 31.40
C GLY A 379 1.11 -14.72 31.68
N ARG A 380 2.10 -13.84 31.88
CA ARG A 380 1.87 -12.39 32.00
C ARG A 380 1.55 -11.76 30.64
N LEU A 381 2.20 -12.24 29.58
CA LEU A 381 1.95 -11.81 28.21
C LEU A 381 0.59 -12.28 27.71
N GLU A 382 0.23 -13.55 27.92
CA GLU A 382 -1.10 -14.09 27.62
C GLU A 382 -2.20 -13.28 28.32
N ALA A 383 -2.04 -12.99 29.62
CA ALA A 383 -2.99 -12.17 30.37
C ALA A 383 -3.06 -10.70 29.89
N ALA A 384 -1.94 -10.14 29.40
CA ALA A 384 -1.91 -8.79 28.84
C ALA A 384 -2.60 -8.74 27.46
N MET A 385 -2.23 -9.64 26.54
CA MET A 385 -2.86 -9.75 25.22
C MET A 385 -4.35 -10.12 25.32
N GLY A 386 -4.74 -10.96 26.28
CA GLY A 386 -6.14 -11.30 26.54
C GLY A 386 -7.00 -10.06 26.83
N LYS A 387 -6.47 -9.09 27.60
CA LYS A 387 -7.14 -7.80 27.85
C LYS A 387 -7.23 -6.93 26.59
N VAL A 388 -6.22 -6.96 25.73
CA VAL A 388 -6.23 -6.26 24.43
C VAL A 388 -7.34 -6.81 23.54
N PHE A 389 -7.47 -8.14 23.44
CA PHE A 389 -8.54 -8.77 22.66
C PHE A 389 -9.94 -8.65 23.29
N GLU A 390 -10.04 -8.67 24.62
CA GLU A 390 -11.30 -8.39 25.32
C GLU A 390 -11.78 -6.96 25.04
N ALA A 391 -10.88 -5.97 25.08
CA ALA A 391 -11.19 -4.59 24.68
C ALA A 391 -11.58 -4.48 23.19
N ALA A 392 -10.86 -5.19 22.29
CA ALA A 392 -11.19 -5.30 20.87
C ALA A 392 -12.63 -5.77 20.64
N SER A 393 -13.01 -6.89 21.26
CA SER A 393 -14.32 -7.51 21.08
C SER A 393 -15.51 -6.68 21.56
N ARG A 394 -15.28 -5.66 22.41
CA ARG A 394 -16.34 -4.87 23.05
C ARG A 394 -16.51 -3.46 22.46
N SER A 395 -15.69 -3.07 21.49
CA SER A 395 -15.68 -1.72 20.89
C SER A 395 -15.66 -0.59 21.94
N VAL A 396 -15.02 -0.84 23.09
CA VAL A 396 -14.84 0.18 24.14
C VAL A 396 -14.04 1.32 23.53
N VAL A 397 -14.39 2.57 23.81
CA VAL A 397 -13.61 3.74 23.30
C VAL A 397 -12.45 4.07 24.25
N ASP A 398 -12.69 3.85 25.54
CA ASP A 398 -11.74 3.98 26.67
C ASP A 398 -10.77 2.78 26.76
N TRP A 399 -9.96 2.62 25.72
CA TRP A 399 -8.77 1.78 25.81
C TRP A 399 -7.75 2.44 26.75
N PRO A 400 -6.64 1.77 27.09
CA PRO A 400 -5.38 2.50 27.12
C PRO A 400 -5.21 3.18 25.76
N PHE A 401 -5.64 4.43 25.68
CA PHE A 401 -5.13 5.39 24.72
C PHE A 401 -3.61 5.19 24.75
N ILE A 402 -2.95 5.00 23.60
CA ILE A 402 -1.58 5.47 23.56
C ILE A 402 -1.72 6.97 23.66
N ASP A 403 -1.64 7.42 24.90
CA ASP A 403 -1.25 8.78 25.17
C ASP A 403 0.06 8.99 24.45
N THR A 404 0.16 10.12 23.74
CA THR A 404 1.43 10.55 23.16
C THR A 404 2.47 10.74 24.27
N GLU A 405 2.05 10.83 25.54
CA GLU A 405 2.88 10.73 26.74
C GLU A 405 3.46 9.33 27.06
N VAL A 406 2.86 8.21 26.63
CA VAL A 406 3.47 6.85 26.80
C VAL A 406 4.80 6.80 26.08
N PHE A 407 4.85 7.39 24.90
CA PHE A 407 6.05 7.57 24.10
C PHE A 407 7.06 8.53 24.76
N ARG A 408 6.60 9.67 25.32
CA ARG A 408 7.47 10.58 26.12
C ARG A 408 8.11 9.92 27.34
N ALA A 409 7.48 8.89 27.92
CA ALA A 409 7.93 8.25 29.15
C ALA A 409 9.27 7.48 29.02
N GLU A 410 9.71 7.08 27.83
CA GLU A 410 10.97 6.34 27.66
C GLU A 410 12.24 7.20 27.85
N ASN A 411 12.11 8.53 27.81
CA ASN A 411 13.18 9.45 28.23
C ASN A 411 13.23 9.69 29.75
N ALA A 412 12.24 9.20 30.51
CA ALA A 412 12.18 9.29 31.96
C ALA A 412 12.60 7.95 32.61
N THR A 413 13.89 7.86 32.95
CA THR A 413 14.54 6.81 33.75
C THR A 413 13.63 5.81 34.45
N SER A 414 13.65 4.56 33.97
CA SER A 414 13.27 3.30 34.66
C SER A 414 12.89 3.46 36.14
N LYS A 415 11.63 3.84 36.40
CA LYS A 415 10.95 3.74 37.72
C LYS A 415 9.46 4.13 37.77
N LYS A 416 8.88 4.78 36.76
CA LYS A 416 7.47 5.27 36.80
C LYS A 416 6.47 4.66 35.79
N ALA A 417 6.86 3.63 35.03
CA ALA A 417 5.93 2.90 34.15
C ALA A 417 4.78 2.14 34.86
N GLY A 418 4.73 2.18 36.20
CA GLY A 418 3.71 1.53 37.02
C GLY A 418 2.50 2.40 37.42
N GLU A 419 2.56 3.73 37.24
CA GLU A 419 1.51 4.64 37.78
C GLU A 419 0.41 5.01 36.76
N TYR A 420 0.65 4.91 35.45
CA TYR A 420 -0.30 5.29 34.40
C TYR A 420 -1.37 4.22 34.09
N MET A 421 -1.67 3.33 35.04
CA MET A 421 -2.78 2.37 34.92
C MET A 421 -3.35 2.03 36.30
N VAL A 422 -3.79 3.06 37.04
CA VAL A 422 -4.62 2.86 38.24
C VAL A 422 -6.05 2.51 37.81
N LEU A 423 -6.28 1.23 37.53
CA LEU A 423 -7.62 0.66 37.74
C LEU A 423 -7.85 0.61 39.25
N SER A 424 -8.57 1.60 39.79
CA SER A 424 -9.05 1.58 41.17
C SER A 424 -10.45 0.95 41.20
N PRO A 425 -10.61 -0.28 41.70
CA PRO A 425 -11.93 -0.78 42.09
C PRO A 425 -12.26 -0.20 43.47
N GLN A 426 -13.16 0.79 43.52
CA GLN A 426 -13.71 1.26 44.80
C GLN A 426 -15.22 1.03 44.89
N ASN A 427 -15.57 0.34 45.97
CA ASN A 427 -16.88 -0.12 46.38
C ASN A 427 -17.98 0.95 46.33
N ALA A 428 -19.20 0.51 46.01
CA ALA A 428 -20.42 1.15 46.44
C ALA A 428 -21.54 0.12 46.71
N THR A 429 -21.34 -0.72 47.72
CA THR A 429 -22.45 -1.32 48.48
C THR A 429 -22.74 -0.44 49.69
N ASP A 430 -23.81 0.36 49.65
CA ASP A 430 -24.95 0.21 50.59
C ASP A 430 -26.02 1.32 50.49
N THR A 431 -27.24 0.86 50.17
CA THR A 431 -28.57 1.22 50.70
C THR A 431 -29.03 2.66 51.02
N HIS A 432 -30.29 2.92 50.61
CA HIS A 432 -31.25 3.93 51.11
C HIS A 432 -31.00 5.41 50.72
N SER A 433 -31.99 6.24 50.36
CA SER A 433 -33.44 6.01 50.12
C SER A 433 -34.08 7.23 49.40
N TYR A 434 -35.39 7.13 49.08
CA TYR A 434 -36.28 8.14 48.48
C TYR A 434 -36.15 8.46 46.96
N VAL A 435 -37.22 8.73 46.17
CA VAL A 435 -38.63 8.23 46.08
C VAL A 435 -39.35 9.03 44.97
N GLU A 436 -40.18 8.38 44.13
CA GLU A 436 -41.13 8.99 43.14
C GLU A 436 -40.50 9.87 42.02
N ARG A 437 -41.05 10.12 40.82
CA ARG A 437 -42.20 9.69 39.96
C ARG A 437 -41.77 10.12 38.52
N ALA A 438 -42.16 9.57 37.37
CA ALA A 438 -42.88 8.35 36.93
C ALA A 438 -42.48 8.16 35.42
N GLY A 439 -42.92 7.19 34.61
CA GLY A 439 -43.94 6.14 34.72
C GLY A 439 -43.81 5.12 33.58
N TYR A 440 -44.50 3.99 33.71
CA TYR A 440 -44.41 2.83 32.80
C TYR A 440 -45.11 3.05 31.45
N SER A 441 -44.56 2.46 30.38
CA SER A 441 -45.33 1.53 29.54
C SER A 441 -44.41 0.61 28.74
N SER A 442 -44.61 -0.70 28.90
CA SER A 442 -43.89 -1.77 28.20
C SER A 442 -44.60 -2.19 26.91
N VAL A 443 -43.86 -2.44 25.83
CA VAL A 443 -44.09 -3.59 24.93
C VAL A 443 -42.74 -4.09 24.41
N ALA A 444 -42.45 -5.37 24.61
CA ALA A 444 -41.38 -6.05 23.88
C ALA A 444 -41.99 -6.77 22.67
N ARG A 445 -41.38 -6.64 21.49
CA ARG A 445 -41.47 -7.64 20.41
C ARG A 445 -40.37 -7.47 19.37
N GLU A 446 -39.93 -8.60 18.83
CA GLU A 446 -38.90 -8.68 17.78
C GLU A 446 -39.43 -8.17 16.44
N ALA A 447 -38.56 -7.55 15.65
CA ALA A 447 -38.57 -7.58 14.19
C ALA A 447 -37.21 -7.11 13.63
N GLU A 448 -36.80 -7.69 12.51
CA GLU A 448 -35.60 -7.35 11.74
C GLU A 448 -35.75 -5.98 11.05
N GLY A 449 -34.63 -5.35 10.66
CA GLY A 449 -34.69 -4.13 9.83
C GLY A 449 -33.34 -3.49 9.52
N ASP A 450 -32.90 -3.62 8.27
CA ASP A 450 -31.75 -2.91 7.70
C ASP A 450 -31.83 -1.39 7.89
N THR A 451 -30.69 -0.75 8.21
CA THR A 451 -30.49 0.68 7.92
C THR A 451 -29.09 0.97 7.39
N CYS A 452 -28.98 1.09 6.06
CA CYS A 452 -27.87 1.77 5.41
C CYS A 452 -27.93 3.27 5.73
N THR A 453 -27.17 3.75 6.71
CA THR A 453 -27.12 5.18 7.04
C THR A 453 -26.07 5.90 6.20
N ARG A 454 -26.56 6.65 5.22
CA ARG A 454 -25.78 7.44 4.26
C ARG A 454 -25.29 8.73 4.92
N ALA A 455 -24.01 8.80 5.28
CA ALA A 455 -23.39 10.05 5.76
C ALA A 455 -23.26 11.06 4.61
N ALA A 456 -24.25 11.93 4.46
CA ALA A 456 -24.19 13.08 3.57
C ALA A 456 -23.48 14.24 4.27
N LEU A 457 -22.40 14.75 3.65
CA LEU A 457 -21.73 15.98 4.08
C LEU A 457 -22.72 17.16 4.00
N VAL A 458 -23.06 17.73 5.16
CA VAL A 458 -23.87 18.95 5.25
C VAL A 458 -22.94 20.16 5.16
N HIS A 459 -22.87 20.79 3.99
CA HIS A 459 -22.31 22.13 3.87
C HIS A 459 -23.30 23.15 4.45
N SER A 460 -22.91 23.87 5.50
CA SER A 460 -23.64 25.06 5.96
C SER A 460 -23.18 26.31 5.19
N SER A 461 -23.91 26.70 4.16
CA SER A 461 -23.75 28.00 3.50
C SER A 461 -24.90 28.93 3.85
N ASN A 462 -24.66 29.92 4.72
CA ASN A 462 -25.59 31.03 4.94
C ASN A 462 -25.61 31.96 3.72
N ALA A 463 -26.65 31.88 2.90
CA ALA A 463 -27.06 32.94 1.96
C ALA A 463 -28.55 32.82 1.68
N GLY A 464 -29.24 33.96 1.54
CA GLY A 464 -30.71 34.02 1.63
C GLY A 464 -31.49 33.89 0.32
N SER A 465 -32.78 33.60 0.50
CA SER A 465 -33.95 33.96 -0.33
C SER A 465 -34.15 33.32 -1.72
N ASN A 466 -35.26 32.58 -1.81
CA ASN A 466 -36.26 32.57 -2.87
C ASN A 466 -35.84 32.31 -4.34
N ALA A 467 -36.02 31.06 -4.80
CA ALA A 467 -36.63 30.80 -6.10
C ALA A 467 -37.36 29.43 -6.13
N THR A 468 -38.60 29.48 -6.61
CA THR A 468 -39.57 28.41 -6.90
C THR A 468 -39.03 27.09 -7.45
N ALA A 469 -39.53 25.97 -6.92
CA ALA A 469 -39.42 24.65 -7.52
C ALA A 469 -40.31 24.48 -8.77
N SER A 470 -39.85 23.70 -9.74
CA SER A 470 -40.71 23.03 -10.72
C SER A 470 -40.41 21.53 -10.69
N VAL A 471 -41.47 20.73 -10.55
CA VAL A 471 -41.41 19.26 -10.57
C VAL A 471 -41.84 18.80 -11.95
N VAL A 472 -40.99 18.04 -12.63
CA VAL A 472 -41.38 17.22 -13.79
C VAL A 472 -40.88 15.82 -13.51
N GLY A 473 -41.82 14.88 -13.35
CA GLY A 473 -41.52 13.47 -13.08
C GLY A 473 -41.12 12.71 -14.34
N GLY A 474 -40.36 11.64 -14.15
CA GLY A 474 -39.99 10.67 -15.18
C GLY A 474 -39.59 9.35 -14.51
N ASP A 475 -40.30 8.28 -14.86
CA ASP A 475 -40.32 6.99 -14.19
C ASP A 475 -38.95 6.38 -13.82
N THR A 476 -38.80 6.00 -12.54
CA THR A 476 -37.81 5.00 -12.11
C THR A 476 -38.48 3.66 -11.88
N THR A 477 -38.27 2.72 -12.80
CA THR A 477 -38.61 1.31 -12.59
C THR A 477 -37.74 0.73 -11.48
N TYR A 478 -38.38 0.35 -10.37
CA TYR A 478 -37.74 -0.38 -9.28
C TYR A 478 -37.18 -1.71 -9.79
N THR A 479 -35.87 -1.91 -9.70
CA THR A 479 -35.24 -3.24 -9.74
C THR A 479 -34.67 -3.51 -8.36
N PRO A 480 -35.14 -4.52 -7.62
CA PRO A 480 -34.64 -4.79 -6.27
C PRO A 480 -33.19 -5.29 -6.31
N CYS A 481 -32.40 -4.88 -5.31
CA CYS A 481 -31.03 -5.33 -5.13
C CYS A 481 -31.00 -6.81 -4.71
N LEU A 482 -30.89 -7.72 -5.67
CA LEU A 482 -30.42 -9.08 -5.42
C LEU A 482 -28.89 -9.07 -5.28
N PRO A 483 -28.30 -9.77 -4.29
CA PRO A 483 -26.86 -9.96 -4.21
C PRO A 483 -26.41 -10.84 -5.39
N SER A 484 -25.82 -10.24 -6.42
CA SER A 484 -25.32 -10.99 -7.57
C SER A 484 -24.06 -11.77 -7.19
N ALA A 485 -24.17 -13.11 -7.21
CA ALA A 485 -23.10 -14.04 -6.89
C ALA A 485 -22.01 -14.14 -7.99
N HIS A 486 -21.56 -13.01 -8.54
CA HIS A 486 -20.59 -12.92 -9.64
C HIS A 486 -19.28 -12.19 -9.28
N SER A 487 -19.08 -11.79 -8.03
CA SER A 487 -17.78 -11.30 -7.53
C SER A 487 -16.84 -12.41 -7.03
N ALA A 488 -17.33 -13.66 -6.89
CA ALA A 488 -16.53 -14.79 -6.40
C ALA A 488 -15.67 -15.49 -7.46
N GLU A 489 -15.89 -15.22 -8.76
CA GLU A 489 -15.25 -15.94 -9.88
C GLU A 489 -13.98 -15.29 -10.45
N ARG A 490 -13.46 -14.23 -9.81
CA ARG A 490 -12.12 -13.67 -10.12
C ARG A 490 -11.26 -13.44 -8.88
N VAL A 491 -11.34 -14.37 -7.93
CA VAL A 491 -10.25 -14.58 -6.96
C VAL A 491 -9.13 -15.30 -7.69
N TYR A 492 -8.02 -14.62 -7.98
CA TYR A 492 -6.84 -15.26 -8.57
C TYR A 492 -6.28 -16.31 -7.58
N VAL A 493 -6.37 -17.58 -7.99
CA VAL A 493 -5.90 -18.72 -7.21
C VAL A 493 -4.37 -18.77 -7.24
N PHE A 494 -3.72 -18.06 -6.32
CA PHE A 494 -2.33 -18.33 -5.95
C PHE A 494 -2.25 -19.61 -5.07
N ALA A 495 -2.57 -20.75 -5.68
CA ALA A 495 -2.37 -22.07 -5.09
C ALA A 495 -1.57 -22.94 -6.07
N LEU A 496 -0.26 -23.00 -5.80
CA LEU A 496 0.73 -24.00 -6.25
C LEU A 496 0.22 -25.07 -7.22
N GLY A 497 0.65 -24.95 -8.49
CA GLY A 497 0.66 -26.08 -9.42
C GLY A 497 1.70 -27.13 -9.00
N LEU A 498 1.33 -28.01 -8.06
CA LEU A 498 2.06 -29.23 -7.70
C LEU A 498 1.07 -30.24 -7.07
N GLY A 499 0.32 -30.97 -7.89
CA GLY A 499 -0.67 -31.91 -7.34
C GLY A 499 -1.70 -32.55 -8.29
N ALA A 500 -1.32 -33.02 -9.48
CA ALA A 500 -2.18 -33.89 -10.29
C ALA A 500 -1.36 -34.86 -11.15
N GLY A 501 -1.09 -36.06 -10.61
CA GLY A 501 -0.38 -37.11 -11.33
C GLY A 501 -0.47 -38.46 -10.62
N LEU A 502 -1.30 -39.35 -11.17
CA LEU A 502 -1.43 -40.78 -10.84
C LEU A 502 -2.12 -41.16 -9.51
N LEU A 503 -3.43 -41.41 -9.63
CA LEU A 503 -4.12 -42.44 -8.85
C LEU A 503 -4.58 -43.56 -9.80
N ALA A 504 -3.80 -44.64 -9.91
CA ALA A 504 -4.24 -45.93 -10.45
C ALA A 504 -3.25 -47.04 -10.05
N GLY A 505 -3.74 -48.15 -9.49
CA GLY A 505 -2.99 -49.42 -9.39
C GLY A 505 -2.52 -49.83 -7.99
N PHE A 506 -3.43 -50.34 -7.16
CA PHE A 506 -3.06 -51.20 -6.02
C PHE A 506 -2.70 -52.62 -6.51
N THR A 507 -1.71 -53.26 -5.86
CA THR A 507 -1.43 -54.72 -5.83
C THR A 507 -1.15 -55.42 -7.17
N LEU A 508 0.01 -56.08 -7.38
CA LEU A 508 0.41 -57.29 -6.65
C LEU A 508 1.92 -57.63 -6.80
N LYS A 509 2.36 -58.66 -6.06
CA LYS A 509 3.74 -59.14 -5.90
C LYS A 509 4.38 -59.68 -7.20
N GLY A 510 5.64 -59.28 -7.43
CA GLY A 510 6.78 -60.20 -7.32
C GLY A 510 7.30 -60.97 -8.56
N LEU A 511 8.64 -61.16 -8.51
CA LEU A 511 9.47 -62.16 -9.20
C LEU A 511 9.83 -61.98 -10.69
N TYR A 512 11.15 -61.88 -10.93
CA TYR A 512 11.93 -62.42 -12.07
C TYR A 512 11.56 -61.95 -13.50
N SER A 513 12.43 -61.90 -14.51
CA SER A 513 13.89 -62.01 -14.71
C SER A 513 14.11 -62.17 -16.22
N ARG A 514 15.17 -61.55 -16.78
CA ARG A 514 15.80 -61.84 -18.09
C ARG A 514 15.04 -61.56 -19.41
N ARG A 515 15.73 -60.75 -20.23
CA ARG A 515 16.09 -60.99 -21.65
C ARG A 515 15.04 -61.65 -22.56
N LYS A 516 14.51 -60.88 -23.51
CA LYS A 516 15.19 -60.68 -24.79
C LYS A 516 14.78 -59.35 -25.42
#